data_AF-A0A8T4RE95-F1
#
_entry.id   AF-A0A8T4RE95-F1
#
_cell.length_a   1.000
_cell.length_b   1.000
_cell.length_c   1.000
_cell.angle_alpha   90.00
_cell.angle_beta   90.00
_cell.angle_gamma   90.00
#
_symmetry.space_group_name_H-M   'P 1'
#
loop_
_entity.id
_entity.type
_entity.pdbx_description
1 polymer ?
#
loop_
_entity_poly.entity_id
_entity_poly.type
_entity_poly.pdbx_seq_one_letter_code
_entity_poly.pdbx_strand_id
1 'polypeptide(L)'
;MAPKISEETVKLIEILYAQDLSPREIAQRAEVSRSTVYVHTKLKERGFLSKREYERHLAQEKGFASSGEYHSFLAQEQGFTSRTEYNGHLLLERGFTSKAEYEQYLAQQNGFLSLGDYQKKMAEKRQQRHLNKELSSLIVKRLAELGQTQKWLAEQLNLTKGTISKYINASLIPKQNLLGRLFQALEVPYKTIDDLLE
;
A
#
# COMPACT_ATOMS: atom_id res chain seq x y z
N MET A 1 -4.81 5.03 10.49
CA MET A 1 -3.68 5.79 9.91
C MET A 1 -3.35 5.17 8.57
N ALA A 2 -3.39 5.93 7.48
CA ALA A 2 -2.99 5.42 6.16
C ALA A 2 -1.52 4.94 6.25
N PRO A 3 -1.15 3.84 5.56
CA PRO A 3 0.21 3.33 5.64
C PRO A 3 1.19 4.42 5.20
N LYS A 4 2.18 4.70 6.05
CA LYS A 4 3.28 5.61 5.73
C LYS A 4 4.07 4.95 4.61
N ILE A 5 3.94 5.46 3.38
CA ILE A 5 4.79 5.05 2.25
C ILE A 5 6.22 5.40 2.63
N SER A 6 7.17 4.50 2.38
CA SER A 6 8.57 4.74 2.75
C SER A 6 9.14 5.89 1.91
N GLU A 7 10.09 6.62 2.47
CA GLU A 7 10.78 7.70 1.75
C GLU A 7 11.48 7.17 0.49
N GLU A 8 11.96 5.93 0.53
CA GLU A 8 12.54 5.24 -0.64
C GLU A 8 11.52 5.06 -1.76
N THR A 9 10.29 4.63 -1.44
CA THR A 9 9.23 4.49 -2.45
C THR A 9 8.85 5.85 -3.03
N VAL A 10 8.84 6.93 -2.24
CA VAL A 10 8.58 8.28 -2.74
C VAL A 10 9.69 8.72 -3.71
N LYS A 11 10.96 8.52 -3.35
CA LYS A 11 12.09 8.80 -4.24
C LYS A 11 12.03 7.98 -5.53
N LEU A 12 11.65 6.70 -5.45
CA LEU A 12 11.47 5.85 -6.63
C LEU A 12 10.36 6.38 -7.54
N ILE A 13 9.22 6.82 -6.99
CA ILE A 13 8.14 7.47 -7.77
C ILE A 13 8.67 8.72 -8.47
N GLU A 14 9.46 9.56 -7.78
CA GLU A 14 10.04 10.78 -8.36
C GLU A 14 11.00 10.48 -9.51
N ILE A 15 11.90 9.51 -9.34
CA ILE A 15 12.86 9.09 -10.39
C ILE A 15 12.11 8.57 -11.61
N LEU A 16 11.12 7.70 -11.41
CA LEU A 16 10.33 7.12 -12.50
C LEU A 16 9.47 8.18 -13.20
N TYR A 17 8.96 9.17 -12.46
CA TYR A 17 8.21 10.28 -13.04
C TYR A 17 9.10 11.20 -13.88
N ALA A 18 10.35 11.44 -13.47
CA ALA A 18 11.33 12.20 -14.25
C ALA A 18 11.76 11.51 -15.55
N GLN A 19 11.47 10.21 -15.71
CA GLN A 19 11.70 9.44 -16.95
C GLN A 19 10.49 9.48 -17.90
N ASP A 20 9.52 10.37 -17.66
CA ASP A 20 8.27 10.50 -18.44
C ASP A 20 7.44 9.20 -18.52
N LEU A 21 7.58 8.30 -17.54
CA LEU A 21 6.79 7.07 -17.47
C LEU A 21 5.33 7.38 -17.13
N SER A 22 4.41 6.56 -17.64
CA SER A 22 2.99 6.75 -17.35
C SER A 22 2.68 6.47 -15.88
N PRO A 23 1.68 7.14 -15.26
CA PRO A 23 1.30 6.87 -13.86
C PRO A 23 0.92 5.42 -13.57
N ARG A 24 0.51 4.67 -14.59
CA ARG A 24 0.22 3.23 -14.49
C ARG A 24 1.51 2.42 -14.33
N GLU A 25 2.54 2.72 -15.11
CA GLU A 25 3.83 2.03 -15.05
C GLU A 25 4.58 2.37 -13.77
N ILE A 26 4.53 3.64 -13.35
CA ILE A 26 5.10 4.07 -12.07
C ILE A 26 4.43 3.32 -10.92
N ALA A 27 3.10 3.21 -10.92
CA ALA A 27 2.35 2.50 -9.88
C ALA A 27 2.74 1.01 -9.80
N GLN A 28 2.97 0.38 -10.95
CA GLN A 28 3.43 -1.01 -11.01
C GLN A 28 4.85 -1.15 -10.48
N ARG A 29 5.79 -0.32 -10.96
CA ARG A 29 7.22 -0.40 -10.59
C ARG A 29 7.50 0.01 -9.15
N ALA A 30 6.80 1.03 -8.64
CA ALA A 30 6.91 1.48 -7.26
C ALA A 30 5.95 0.73 -6.30
N GLU A 31 5.15 -0.22 -6.82
CA GLU A 31 4.25 -1.08 -6.05
C GLU A 31 3.24 -0.32 -5.15
N VAL A 32 2.79 0.83 -5.64
CA VAL A 32 1.81 1.69 -4.98
C VAL A 32 0.55 1.82 -5.83
N SER A 33 -0.53 2.33 -5.24
CA SER A 33 -1.72 2.63 -6.03
C SER A 33 -1.46 3.78 -7.00
N ARG A 34 -2.19 3.81 -8.12
CA ARG A 34 -2.17 4.95 -9.05
C ARG A 34 -2.53 6.27 -8.36
N SER A 35 -3.40 6.22 -7.35
CA SER A 35 -3.74 7.38 -6.52
C SER A 35 -2.53 7.89 -5.74
N THR A 36 -1.71 7.00 -5.19
CA THR A 36 -0.47 7.37 -4.51
C THR A 36 0.49 8.04 -5.49
N VAL A 37 0.71 7.45 -6.67
CA VAL A 37 1.56 8.07 -7.71
C VAL A 37 1.07 9.48 -8.01
N TYR A 38 -0.22 9.63 -8.31
CA TYR A 38 -0.82 10.92 -8.64
C TYR A 38 -0.62 11.95 -7.54
N VAL A 39 -0.81 11.57 -6.27
CA VAL A 39 -0.58 12.47 -5.13
C VAL A 39 0.87 12.93 -5.09
N HIS A 40 1.84 12.01 -5.19
CA HIS A 40 3.25 12.36 -5.10
C HIS A 40 3.76 13.15 -6.30
N THR A 41 3.33 12.83 -7.52
CA THR A 41 3.70 13.60 -8.71
C THR A 41 3.09 15.00 -8.66
N LYS A 42 1.84 15.16 -8.22
CA LYS A 42 1.21 16.48 -8.02
C LYS A 42 1.84 17.30 -6.90
N LEU A 43 2.28 16.66 -5.81
CA LEU A 43 3.03 17.35 -4.76
C LEU A 43 4.36 17.86 -5.31
N LYS A 44 5.06 17.04 -6.10
CA LYS A 44 6.33 17.42 -6.74
C LYS A 44 6.17 18.55 -7.75
N GLU A 45 5.17 18.49 -8.63
CA GLU A 45 4.83 19.59 -9.56
C GLU A 45 4.61 20.92 -8.82
N ARG A 46 4.06 20.85 -7.59
CA ARG A 46 3.82 22.01 -6.72
C ARG A 46 5.01 22.39 -5.84
N GLY A 47 6.13 21.67 -5.94
CA GLY A 47 7.35 21.96 -5.18
C GLY A 47 7.38 21.41 -3.74
N PHE A 48 6.49 20.48 -3.37
CA PHE A 48 6.42 19.92 -2.02
C PHE A 48 6.96 18.49 -1.96
N LEU A 49 7.68 18.17 -0.88
CA LEU A 49 8.26 16.84 -0.64
C LEU A 49 7.27 15.89 0.03
N SER A 50 6.25 16.44 0.71
CA SER A 50 5.25 15.62 1.37
C SER A 50 3.88 16.27 1.45
N LYS A 51 2.85 15.44 1.60
CA LYS A 51 1.49 15.91 1.85
C LYS A 51 1.42 16.77 3.12
N ARG A 52 2.17 16.41 4.17
CA ARG A 52 2.16 17.14 5.44
C ARG A 52 2.77 18.53 5.29
N GLU A 53 3.83 18.65 4.51
CA GLU A 53 4.45 19.94 4.18
C GLU A 53 3.49 20.80 3.37
N TYR A 54 2.85 20.23 2.35
CA TYR A 54 1.82 20.92 1.57
C TYR A 54 0.62 21.36 2.43
N GLU A 55 0.10 20.48 3.30
CA GLU A 55 -0.98 20.83 4.24
C GLU A 55 -0.57 21.93 5.22
N ARG A 56 0.69 21.96 5.66
CA ARG A 56 1.23 23.04 6.49
C ARG A 56 1.31 24.34 5.70
N HIS A 57 1.82 24.31 4.47
CA HIS A 57 1.87 25.47 3.59
C HIS A 57 0.49 26.08 3.37
N LEU A 58 -0.52 25.26 3.04
CA LEU A 58 -1.91 25.73 2.90
C LEU A 58 -2.47 26.36 4.17
N ALA A 59 -2.11 25.85 5.34
CA ALA A 59 -2.52 26.44 6.60
C ALA A 59 -1.84 27.80 6.83
N GLN A 60 -0.55 27.91 6.50
CA GLN A 60 0.23 29.14 6.60
C GLN A 60 -0.25 30.22 5.63
N GLU A 61 -0.59 29.86 4.39
CA GLU A 61 -1.23 30.79 3.42
C GLU A 61 -2.55 31.35 3.95
N LYS A 62 -3.24 30.60 4.82
CA LYS A 62 -4.47 31.02 5.48
C LYS A 62 -4.23 31.71 6.83
N GLY A 63 -2.98 31.97 7.21
CA GLY A 63 -2.60 32.68 8.44
C GLY A 63 -2.48 31.80 9.70
N PHE A 64 -2.45 30.48 9.57
CA PHE A 64 -2.33 29.55 10.70
C PHE A 64 -0.89 29.01 10.83
N ALA A 65 -0.41 28.79 12.06
CA ALA A 65 0.95 28.29 12.27
C ALA A 65 1.08 26.79 11.95
N SER A 66 -0.04 26.06 11.93
CA SER A 66 -0.07 24.64 11.56
C SER A 66 -1.39 24.20 10.94
N SER A 67 -1.36 23.07 10.22
CA SER A 67 -2.59 22.42 9.74
C SER A 67 -3.50 21.96 10.89
N GLY A 68 -2.93 21.66 12.06
CA GLY A 68 -3.70 21.31 13.25
C GLY A 68 -4.54 22.49 13.75
N GLU A 69 -3.93 23.67 13.86
CA GLU A 69 -4.64 24.91 14.22
C GLU A 69 -5.72 25.25 13.20
N TYR A 70 -5.39 25.20 11.90
CA TYR A 70 -6.37 25.44 10.86
C TYR A 70 -7.59 24.50 10.96
N HIS A 71 -7.37 23.21 11.22
CA HIS A 71 -8.48 22.26 11.40
C HIS A 71 -9.28 22.50 12.69
N SER A 72 -8.64 22.96 13.77
CA SER A 72 -9.35 23.35 14.99
C SER A 72 -10.19 24.60 14.76
N PHE A 73 -9.65 25.58 14.02
CA PHE A 73 -10.39 26.77 13.59
C PHE A 73 -11.63 26.41 12.77
N LEU A 74 -11.49 25.51 11.78
CA LEU A 74 -12.65 25.04 10.99
C LEU A 74 -13.72 24.35 11.85
N ALA A 75 -13.32 23.63 12.90
CA ALA A 75 -14.29 23.06 13.84
C ALA A 75 -14.99 24.15 14.66
N GLN A 76 -14.26 25.20 15.06
CA GLN A 76 -14.82 26.36 15.76
C GLN A 76 -15.77 27.18 14.90
N GLU A 77 -15.48 27.35 13.60
CA GLU A 77 -16.44 27.97 12.65
C GLU A 77 -17.76 27.21 12.55
N GLN A 78 -17.73 25.88 12.79
CA GLN A 78 -18.91 25.03 12.84
C GLN A 78 -19.56 24.99 14.24
N GLY A 79 -19.08 25.79 15.20
CA GLY A 79 -19.62 25.90 16.55
C GLY A 79 -19.05 24.92 17.58
N PHE A 80 -17.97 24.20 17.26
CA PHE A 80 -17.36 23.22 18.18
C PHE A 80 -16.12 23.79 18.87
N THR A 81 -15.88 23.44 20.13
CA THR A 81 -14.72 23.92 20.89
C THR A 81 -13.40 23.34 20.38
N SER A 82 -13.45 22.16 19.74
CA SER A 82 -12.27 21.48 19.20
C SER A 82 -12.60 20.55 18.04
N ARG A 83 -11.56 20.18 17.28
CA ARG A 83 -11.66 19.14 16.25
C ARG A 83 -12.12 17.79 16.80
N THR A 84 -11.72 17.45 18.03
CA THR A 84 -12.09 16.18 18.68
C THR A 84 -13.59 16.14 18.95
N GLU A 85 -14.15 17.25 19.45
CA GLU A 85 -15.58 17.39 19.67
C GLU A 85 -16.36 17.31 18.35
N TYR A 86 -15.92 18.04 17.32
CA TYR A 86 -16.51 17.95 15.98
C TYR A 86 -16.51 16.53 15.43
N ASN A 87 -15.40 15.79 15.56
CA ASN A 87 -15.34 14.40 15.14
C ASN A 87 -16.29 13.49 15.95
N GLY A 88 -16.47 13.77 17.25
CA GLY A 88 -17.44 13.10 18.10
C GLY A 88 -18.88 13.35 17.63
N HIS A 89 -19.20 14.60 17.31
CA HIS A 89 -20.49 14.97 16.73
C HIS A 89 -20.78 14.23 15.43
N LEU A 90 -19.81 14.17 14.50
CA LEU A 90 -19.94 13.41 13.25
C LEU A 90 -20.13 11.89 13.48
N LEU A 91 -19.62 11.33 14.58
CA LEU A 91 -19.87 9.94 14.94
C LEU A 91 -21.30 9.77 15.44
N LEU A 92 -21.78 10.68 16.29
CA LEU A 92 -23.15 10.69 16.81
C LEU A 92 -24.18 10.86 15.69
N GLU A 93 -23.95 11.73 14.72
CA GLU A 93 -24.80 11.87 13.52
C GLU A 93 -24.90 10.57 12.71
N ARG A 94 -23.85 9.74 12.76
CA ARG A 94 -23.83 8.41 12.13
C ARG A 94 -24.43 7.33 13.03
N GLY A 95 -24.91 7.68 14.22
CA GLY A 95 -25.51 6.76 15.19
C GLY A 95 -24.50 6.03 16.09
N PHE A 96 -23.27 6.53 16.22
CA PHE A 96 -22.22 5.89 17.02
C PHE A 96 -21.81 6.77 18.21
N THR A 97 -21.74 6.17 19.39
CA THR A 97 -21.35 6.85 20.63
C THR A 97 -19.83 6.93 20.80
N SER A 98 -19.09 6.09 20.08
CA SER A 98 -17.64 6.09 20.12
C SER A 98 -17.02 5.65 18.80
N LYS A 99 -15.75 6.02 18.61
CA LYS A 99 -14.96 5.55 17.48
C LYS A 99 -14.78 4.02 17.50
N ALA A 100 -14.63 3.42 18.69
CA ALA A 100 -14.46 1.98 18.82
C ALA A 100 -15.72 1.22 18.38
N GLU A 101 -16.90 1.72 18.74
CA GLU A 101 -18.18 1.20 18.27
C GLU A 101 -18.31 1.29 16.74
N TYR A 102 -17.95 2.44 16.16
CA TYR A 102 -17.94 2.61 14.71
C TYR A 102 -16.96 1.65 14.01
N GLU A 103 -15.75 1.47 14.54
CA GLU A 103 -14.77 0.52 13.99
C GLU A 103 -15.23 -0.94 14.11
N GLN A 104 -15.88 -1.31 15.22
CA GLN A 104 -16.50 -2.61 15.41
C GLN A 104 -17.64 -2.85 14.40
N TYR A 105 -18.49 -1.85 14.17
CA TYR A 105 -19.53 -1.89 13.14
C TYR A 105 -18.93 -2.12 11.75
N LEU A 106 -17.87 -1.38 11.39
CA LEU A 106 -17.19 -1.58 10.11
C LEU A 106 -16.59 -2.98 9.98
N ALA A 107 -16.03 -3.54 11.04
CA ALA A 107 -15.54 -4.91 11.05
C ALA A 107 -16.67 -5.92 10.76
N GLN A 108 -17.82 -5.75 11.40
CA GLN A 108 -19.01 -6.57 11.17
C GLN A 108 -19.56 -6.45 9.75
N GLN A 109 -19.60 -5.23 9.19
CA GLN A 109 -19.96 -5.02 7.77
C GLN A 109 -19.01 -5.73 6.80
N ASN A 110 -17.76 -5.98 7.21
CA ASN A 110 -16.79 -6.76 6.45
C ASN A 110 -16.88 -8.27 6.74
N GLY A 111 -17.88 -8.73 7.49
CA GLY A 111 -18.12 -10.14 7.80
C GLY A 111 -17.32 -10.70 8.97
N PHE A 112 -16.77 -9.84 9.84
CA PHE A 112 -15.98 -10.25 11.01
C PHE A 112 -16.80 -10.18 12.30
N LEU A 113 -16.59 -11.12 13.22
CA LEU A 113 -17.29 -11.14 14.51
C LEU A 113 -16.83 -9.99 15.42
N SER A 114 -15.53 -9.66 15.38
CA SER A 114 -14.94 -8.59 16.16
C SER A 114 -13.94 -7.74 15.36
N LEU A 115 -13.70 -6.53 15.86
CA LEU A 115 -12.63 -5.65 15.41
C LEU A 115 -11.26 -6.34 15.56
N GLY A 116 -11.07 -7.12 16.62
CA GLY A 116 -9.85 -7.90 16.84
C GLY A 116 -9.60 -8.93 15.72
N ASP A 117 -10.64 -9.68 15.34
CA ASP A 117 -10.56 -10.65 14.24
C ASP A 117 -10.25 -9.96 12.91
N TYR A 118 -10.91 -8.83 12.64
CA TYR A 118 -10.64 -8.01 11.46
C TYR A 118 -9.19 -7.54 11.43
N GLN A 119 -8.70 -6.97 12.54
CA GLN A 119 -7.33 -6.46 12.63
C GLN A 119 -6.30 -7.58 12.48
N LYS A 120 -6.51 -8.74 13.10
CA LYS A 120 -5.66 -9.92 12.95
C LYS A 120 -5.61 -10.37 11.49
N LYS A 121 -6.76 -10.49 10.83
CA LYS A 121 -6.81 -10.88 9.41
C LYS A 121 -6.11 -9.88 8.50
N MET A 122 -6.25 -8.59 8.78
CA MET A 122 -5.56 -7.54 8.04
C MET A 122 -4.05 -7.56 8.30
N ALA A 123 -3.60 -7.90 9.51
CA ALA A 123 -2.19 -8.09 9.82
C ALA A 123 -1.60 -9.29 9.06
N GLU A 124 -2.27 -10.44 9.05
CA GLU A 124 -1.88 -11.62 8.25
C GLU A 124 -1.76 -11.27 6.76
N LYS A 125 -2.74 -10.54 6.21
CA LYS A 125 -2.70 -10.07 4.81
C LYS A 125 -1.49 -9.16 4.54
N ARG A 126 -1.11 -8.31 5.50
CA ARG A 126 0.07 -7.42 5.36
C ARG A 126 1.37 -8.24 5.36
N GLN A 127 1.50 -9.22 6.26
CA GLN A 127 2.64 -10.12 6.31
C GLN A 127 2.76 -10.93 5.00
N GLN A 128 1.65 -11.51 4.53
CA GLN A 128 1.63 -12.20 3.24
C GLN A 128 2.03 -11.28 2.10
N ARG A 129 1.51 -10.04 2.04
CA ARG A 129 1.89 -9.08 1.00
C ARG A 129 3.40 -8.82 0.97
N HIS A 130 4.08 -8.82 2.12
CA HIS A 130 5.54 -8.69 2.16
C HIS A 130 6.22 -9.90 1.51
N LEU A 131 5.85 -11.11 1.90
CA LEU A 131 6.35 -12.36 1.30
C LEU A 131 6.09 -12.42 -0.22
N ASN A 132 4.90 -12.02 -0.67
CA ASN A 132 4.55 -11.97 -2.08
C ASN A 132 5.49 -11.06 -2.87
N LYS A 133 5.91 -9.93 -2.27
CA LYS A 133 6.82 -8.96 -2.89
C LYS A 133 8.23 -9.52 -2.99
N GLU A 134 8.73 -10.15 -1.94
CA GLU A 134 10.04 -10.82 -1.97
C GLU A 134 10.08 -11.89 -3.05
N LEU A 135 9.06 -12.75 -3.10
CA LEU A 135 8.95 -13.77 -4.14
C LEU A 135 8.87 -13.15 -5.54
N SER A 136 8.08 -12.09 -5.70
CA SER A 136 7.95 -11.35 -6.95
C SER A 136 9.30 -10.78 -7.43
N SER A 137 10.00 -10.08 -6.54
CA SER A 137 11.32 -9.51 -6.78
C SER A 137 12.33 -10.58 -7.19
N LEU A 138 12.34 -11.71 -6.46
CA LEU A 138 13.17 -12.86 -6.77
C LEU A 138 12.90 -13.42 -8.17
N ILE A 139 11.63 -13.64 -8.52
CA ILE A 139 11.25 -14.15 -9.86
C ILE A 139 11.74 -13.20 -10.94
N VAL A 140 11.48 -11.89 -10.80
CA VAL A 140 11.88 -10.88 -11.80
C VAL A 140 13.39 -10.84 -11.97
N LYS A 141 14.13 -10.81 -10.85
CA LYS A 141 15.59 -10.79 -10.84
C LYS A 141 16.17 -12.04 -11.51
N ARG A 142 15.73 -13.24 -11.11
CA ARG A 142 16.25 -14.50 -11.65
C ARG A 142 15.88 -14.70 -13.12
N LEU A 143 14.68 -14.32 -13.56
CA LEU A 143 14.33 -14.36 -14.98
C LEU A 143 15.24 -13.44 -15.81
N ALA A 144 15.58 -12.25 -15.30
CA ALA A 144 16.51 -11.35 -15.98
C ALA A 144 17.93 -11.94 -16.04
N GLU A 145 18.43 -12.50 -14.94
CA GLU A 145 19.76 -13.14 -14.88
C GLU A 145 19.89 -14.36 -15.80
N LEU A 146 18.82 -15.17 -15.90
CA LEU A 146 18.78 -16.35 -16.78
C LEU A 146 18.47 -15.99 -18.25
N GLY A 147 18.14 -14.72 -18.55
CA GLY A 147 17.70 -14.31 -19.89
C GLY A 147 16.37 -14.94 -20.31
N GLN A 148 15.53 -15.32 -19.35
CA GLN A 148 14.29 -16.06 -19.58
C GLN A 148 13.05 -15.17 -19.49
N THR A 149 11.94 -15.67 -20.05
CA THR A 149 10.66 -14.93 -20.06
C THR A 149 9.62 -15.56 -19.14
N GLN A 150 8.57 -14.80 -18.83
CA GLN A 150 7.41 -15.33 -18.10
C GLN A 150 6.75 -16.52 -18.82
N LYS A 151 6.83 -16.55 -20.16
CA LYS A 151 6.29 -17.65 -20.96
C LYS A 151 7.08 -18.93 -20.72
N TRP A 152 8.41 -18.83 -20.73
CA TRP A 152 9.29 -19.95 -20.41
C TRP A 152 9.01 -20.52 -19.01
N LEU A 153 8.89 -19.65 -18.00
CA LEU A 153 8.58 -20.10 -16.64
C LEU A 153 7.20 -20.77 -16.52
N ALA A 154 6.22 -20.26 -17.27
CA ALA A 154 4.89 -20.86 -17.35
C ALA A 154 4.96 -22.29 -17.92
N GLU A 155 5.76 -22.51 -18.96
CA GLU A 155 6.00 -23.82 -19.57
C GLU A 155 6.69 -24.79 -18.58
N GLN A 156 7.74 -24.34 -17.87
CA GLN A 156 8.43 -25.16 -16.87
C GLN A 156 7.52 -25.66 -15.74
N LEU A 157 6.57 -24.81 -15.33
CA LEU A 157 5.66 -25.11 -14.23
C LEU A 157 4.33 -25.74 -14.69
N ASN A 158 4.12 -25.88 -16.01
CA ASN A 158 2.84 -26.26 -16.60
C ASN A 158 1.67 -25.38 -16.10
N LEU A 159 1.89 -24.06 -16.11
CA LEU A 159 0.95 -23.04 -15.67
C LEU A 159 0.63 -22.09 -16.83
N THR A 160 -0.42 -21.29 -16.67
CA THR A 160 -0.70 -20.21 -17.63
C THR A 160 0.23 -19.01 -17.38
N LYS A 161 0.54 -18.26 -18.43
CA LYS A 161 1.25 -16.97 -18.31
C LYS A 161 0.53 -16.01 -17.35
N GLY A 162 -0.81 -16.05 -17.32
CA GLY A 162 -1.63 -15.26 -16.40
C GLY A 162 -1.36 -15.60 -14.93
N THR A 163 -1.17 -16.88 -14.60
CA THR A 163 -0.80 -17.30 -13.25
C THR A 163 0.60 -16.81 -12.87
N ILE A 164 1.59 -16.94 -13.77
CA ILE A 164 2.95 -16.40 -13.53
C ILE A 164 2.92 -14.88 -13.35
N SER A 165 2.12 -14.17 -14.16
CA SER A 165 1.92 -12.74 -14.00
C SER A 165 1.35 -12.38 -12.63
N LYS A 166 0.44 -13.19 -12.06
CA LYS A 166 -0.06 -12.95 -10.71
C LYS A 166 1.03 -13.09 -9.64
N TYR A 167 1.96 -14.02 -9.81
CA TYR A 167 3.12 -14.19 -8.92
C TYR A 167 4.06 -12.98 -9.01
N ILE A 168 4.40 -12.56 -10.24
CA ILE A 168 5.26 -11.38 -10.51
C ILE A 168 4.60 -10.07 -10.09
N ASN A 169 3.28 -10.02 -9.97
CA ASN A 169 2.57 -8.83 -9.46
C ASN A 169 2.30 -8.92 -7.95
N ALA A 170 2.93 -9.86 -7.24
CA ALA A 170 2.74 -10.10 -5.80
C ALA A 170 1.26 -10.31 -5.38
N SER A 171 0.42 -10.76 -6.31
CA SER A 171 -1.03 -10.86 -6.11
C SER A 171 -1.50 -12.27 -5.72
N LEU A 172 -0.63 -13.27 -5.91
CA LEU A 172 -0.89 -14.67 -5.58
C LEU A 172 0.42 -15.33 -5.15
N ILE A 173 0.35 -16.26 -4.20
CA ILE A 173 1.45 -17.15 -3.82
C ILE A 173 1.18 -18.54 -4.42
N PRO A 174 2.17 -19.20 -5.05
CA PRO A 174 2.04 -20.60 -5.44
C PRO A 174 1.83 -21.50 -4.22
N LYS A 175 1.06 -22.58 -4.37
CA LYS A 175 0.96 -23.60 -3.31
C LYS A 175 2.33 -24.21 -3.00
N GLN A 176 2.51 -24.77 -1.80
CA GLN A 176 3.81 -25.30 -1.35
C GLN A 176 4.47 -26.28 -2.33
N ASN A 177 3.69 -27.17 -2.94
CA ASN A 177 4.17 -28.11 -3.95
C ASN A 177 4.66 -27.43 -5.25
N LEU A 178 4.11 -26.27 -5.60
CA LEU A 178 4.54 -25.46 -6.74
C LEU A 178 5.72 -24.56 -6.39
N LEU A 179 5.84 -24.11 -5.13
CA LEU A 179 6.97 -23.29 -4.68
C LEU A 179 8.32 -24.01 -4.86
N GLY A 180 8.41 -25.27 -4.46
CA GLY A 180 9.66 -26.05 -4.66
C GLY A 180 10.05 -26.16 -6.14
N ARG A 181 9.08 -26.42 -7.03
CA ARG A 181 9.32 -26.45 -8.49
C ARG A 181 9.69 -25.09 -9.05
N LEU A 182 9.07 -24.02 -8.55
CA LEU A 182 9.40 -22.64 -8.93
C LEU A 182 10.84 -22.30 -8.55
N PHE A 183 11.25 -22.58 -7.31
CA PHE A 183 12.61 -22.33 -6.85
C PHE A 183 13.64 -23.15 -7.61
N GLN A 184 13.34 -24.42 -7.90
CA GLN A 184 14.19 -25.25 -8.74
C GLN A 184 14.33 -24.67 -10.15
N ALA A 185 13.23 -24.23 -10.78
CA ALA A 185 13.26 -23.62 -12.11
C ALA A 185 13.99 -22.26 -12.14
N LEU A 186 14.01 -21.54 -11.01
CA LEU A 186 14.78 -20.30 -10.86
C LEU A 186 16.22 -20.54 -10.39
N GLU A 187 16.63 -21.80 -10.21
CA GLU A 187 17.95 -22.21 -9.75
C GLU A 187 18.36 -21.54 -8.43
N VAL A 188 17.46 -21.54 -7.44
CA VAL A 188 17.71 -20.99 -6.10
C VAL A 188 17.59 -22.08 -5.03
N PRO A 189 18.38 -22.03 -3.93
CA PRO A 189 18.44 -23.08 -2.93
C PRO A 189 17.26 -23.09 -1.94
N TYR A 190 16.19 -22.35 -2.23
CA TYR A 190 15.02 -22.21 -1.36
C TYR A 190 14.04 -23.37 -1.54
N LYS A 191 13.36 -23.73 -0.46
CA LYS A 191 12.34 -24.78 -0.37
C LYS A 191 10.99 -24.23 0.03
N THR A 192 10.96 -23.21 0.88
CA THR A 192 9.74 -22.59 1.40
C THR A 192 9.72 -21.09 1.13
N ILE A 193 8.55 -20.47 1.29
CA ILE A 193 8.45 -19.01 1.14
C ILE A 193 9.10 -18.28 2.32
N ASP A 194 9.22 -18.93 3.47
CA ASP A 194 9.82 -18.36 4.67
C ASP A 194 11.34 -18.21 4.53
N ASP A 195 11.97 -19.05 3.69
CA ASP A 195 13.39 -18.96 3.34
C ASP A 195 13.75 -17.64 2.62
N LEU A 196 12.75 -16.86 2.19
CA LEU A 196 12.93 -15.53 1.60
C LEU A 196 13.10 -14.42 2.65
N LEU A 197 12.90 -14.72 3.94
CA LEU A 197 13.03 -13.77 5.04
C LEU A 197 14.35 -13.94 5.84
N GLU A 198 15.16 -14.94 5.51
CA GLU A 198 16.49 -15.19 6.08
C GLU A 198 17.59 -14.38 5.37
#